data_AF-A0A965IQZ7-F1
#
_entry.id   AF-A0A965IQZ7-F1
#
_cell.length_a   1.000
_cell.length_b   1.000
_cell.length_c   1.000
_cell.angle_alpha   90.00
_cell.angle_beta   90.00
_cell.angle_gamma   90.00
#
_symmetry.space_group_name_H-M   'P 1'
#
loop_
_entity.id
_entity.type
_entity.pdbx_description
1 polymer ?
#
loop_
_entity_poly.entity_id
_entity_poly.type
_entity_poly.pdbx_seq_one_letter_code
_entity_poly.pdbx_strand_id
1 'polypeptide(L)'
;MKVYIDGENLRKSLARVLLDSKAIKNSRDLTTYHLRNLLQDILATKDLDIHYYSSEIRLPNGYTPSDEIMSHVESIRSYSRKWVPNLKLQNITYVKAGYLKVKSTKPCQVNRAVSAVASETITIPAAKTKQYLK
;
A
#
# COMPACT_ATOMS: atom_id res chain seq x y z
N MET A 1 5.52 -19.68 8.25
CA MET A 1 6.31 -18.48 8.68
C MET A 1 5.42 -17.24 8.74
N LYS A 2 5.58 -16.34 9.73
CA LYS A 2 4.77 -15.12 9.86
C LYS A 2 5.41 -13.92 9.18
N VAL A 3 4.62 -13.14 8.43
CA VAL A 3 5.06 -11.94 7.72
C VAL A 3 4.14 -10.78 8.07
N TYR A 4 4.72 -9.69 8.60
CA TYR A 4 4.00 -8.47 8.95
C TYR A 4 4.36 -7.38 7.95
N ILE A 5 3.35 -6.76 7.35
CA ILE A 5 3.54 -5.78 6.27
C ILE A 5 2.92 -4.45 6.68
N ASP A 6 3.74 -3.40 6.69
CA ASP A 6 3.22 -2.02 6.63
C ASP A 6 2.71 -1.75 5.21
N GLY A 7 1.38 -1.73 5.08
CA GLY A 7 0.72 -1.63 3.80
C GLY A 7 0.91 -0.28 3.11
N GLU A 8 1.01 0.82 3.84
CA GLU A 8 1.21 2.15 3.24
C GLU A 8 2.60 2.26 2.65
N ASN A 9 3.62 1.84 3.42
CA ASN A 9 5.00 1.86 2.96
C ASN A 9 5.23 0.88 1.82
N LEU A 10 4.74 -0.36 1.93
CA LEU A 10 4.87 -1.34 0.84
C LEU A 10 4.21 -0.81 -0.44
N ARG A 11 2.98 -0.30 -0.37
CA ARG A 11 2.24 0.15 -1.55
C ARG A 11 2.90 1.35 -2.22
N LYS A 12 3.41 2.32 -1.46
CA LYS A 12 4.14 3.48 -2.01
C LYS A 12 5.43 3.04 -2.71
N SER A 13 6.23 2.19 -2.07
CA SER A 13 7.48 1.68 -2.62
C SER A 13 7.24 0.83 -3.86
N LEU A 14 6.25 -0.07 -3.82
CA LEU A 14 5.87 -0.92 -4.95
C LEU A 14 5.40 -0.08 -6.15
N ALA A 15 4.50 0.89 -5.93
CA ALA A 15 4.04 1.77 -6.98
C ALA A 15 5.20 2.61 -7.57
N ARG A 16 6.12 3.08 -6.74
CA ARG A 16 7.31 3.82 -7.18
C ARG A 16 8.20 2.96 -8.09
N VAL A 17 8.55 1.75 -7.68
CA VAL A 17 9.36 0.83 -8.49
C VAL A 17 8.69 0.53 -9.83
N LEU A 18 7.37 0.34 -9.85
CA LEU A 18 6.62 0.09 -11.08
C LEU A 18 6.52 1.33 -11.99
N LEU A 19 6.42 2.53 -11.42
CA LEU A 19 6.44 3.80 -12.16
C LEU A 19 7.82 4.06 -12.77
N ASP A 20 8.88 3.98 -11.96
CA ASP A 20 10.27 4.22 -12.39
C ASP A 20 10.67 3.28 -13.52
N SER A 21 10.10 2.07 -13.50
CA SER A 21 10.35 1.05 -14.50
C SER A 21 9.35 1.04 -15.67
N LYS A 22 8.47 2.06 -15.74
CA LYS A 22 7.44 2.29 -16.78
C LYS A 22 6.42 1.16 -16.94
N ALA A 23 6.23 0.32 -15.91
CA ALA A 23 5.25 -0.77 -15.92
C ALA A 23 3.82 -0.28 -15.67
N ILE A 24 3.66 0.82 -14.95
CA ILE A 24 2.40 1.53 -14.74
C ILE A 24 2.57 3.02 -15.06
N LYS A 25 1.49 3.72 -15.39
CA LYS A 25 1.52 5.15 -15.71
C LYS A 25 1.17 6.02 -14.50
N ASN A 26 0.30 5.53 -13.63
CA ASN A 26 -0.10 6.18 -12.39
C ASN A 26 0.02 5.19 -11.22
N SER A 27 0.42 5.68 -10.05
CA SER A 27 0.43 4.84 -8.83
C SER A 27 -0.95 4.23 -8.53
N ARG A 28 -2.05 4.88 -8.96
CA ARG A 28 -3.42 4.40 -8.78
C ARG A 28 -3.77 3.23 -9.71
N ASP A 29 -2.98 2.97 -10.74
CA ASP A 29 -3.18 1.84 -11.67
C ASP A 29 -2.85 0.50 -11.02
N LEU A 30 -2.12 0.49 -9.89
CA LEU A 30 -1.77 -0.70 -9.10
C LEU A 30 -2.98 -1.25 -8.32
N THR A 31 -4.03 -1.62 -9.04
CA THR A 31 -5.28 -2.14 -8.46
C THR A 31 -5.21 -3.63 -8.12
N THR A 32 -4.32 -4.36 -8.79
CA THR A 32 -4.09 -5.80 -8.64
C THR A 32 -2.60 -6.09 -8.61
N TYR A 33 -2.18 -7.00 -7.73
CA TYR A 33 -0.79 -7.43 -7.66
C TYR A 33 -0.66 -8.80 -6.98
N HIS A 34 0.16 -9.70 -7.51
CA HIS A 34 0.42 -11.03 -6.94
C HIS A 34 1.40 -10.99 -5.76
N LEU A 35 1.04 -10.27 -4.69
CA LEU A 35 1.87 -10.05 -3.50
C LEU A 35 2.26 -11.34 -2.79
N ARG A 36 1.34 -12.30 -2.64
CA ARG A 36 1.68 -13.58 -1.98
C ARG A 36 2.76 -14.32 -2.76
N ASN A 37 2.60 -14.43 -4.08
CA ASN A 37 3.56 -15.11 -4.94
C ASN A 37 4.93 -14.44 -4.89
N LEU A 38 4.99 -13.10 -4.92
CA LEU A 38 6.23 -12.36 -4.74
C LEU A 38 6.94 -12.75 -3.44
N LEU A 39 6.21 -12.76 -2.33
CA LEU A 39 6.77 -13.07 -1.02
C LEU A 39 7.21 -14.54 -0.90
N GLN A 40 6.43 -15.47 -1.46
CA GLN A 40 6.80 -16.89 -1.49
C GLN A 40 8.10 -17.14 -2.26
N ASP A 41 8.28 -16.42 -3.38
CA ASP A 41 9.48 -16.52 -4.19
C ASP A 41 10.70 -15.90 -3.50
N ILE A 42 10.56 -14.73 -2.86
CA ILE A 42 11.65 -14.06 -2.16
C ILE A 42 12.09 -14.85 -0.92
N LEU A 43 11.11 -15.34 -0.16
CA LEU A 43 11.36 -16.03 1.10
C LEU A 43 11.59 -17.53 0.92
N ALA A 44 11.57 -18.01 -0.34
CA ALA A 44 11.76 -19.41 -0.72
C ALA A 44 10.89 -20.39 0.08
N THR A 45 9.66 -19.99 0.44
CA THR A 45 8.72 -20.82 1.19
C THR A 45 7.29 -20.60 0.75
N LYS A 46 6.49 -21.67 0.73
CA LYS A 46 5.05 -21.59 0.43
C LYS A 46 4.21 -21.31 1.67
N ASP A 47 4.69 -21.71 2.85
CA ASP A 47 3.97 -21.57 4.12
C ASP A 47 4.18 -20.17 4.72
N LEU A 48 3.32 -19.23 4.29
CA LEU A 48 3.31 -17.86 4.79
C LEU A 48 1.96 -17.52 5.42
N ASP A 49 2.01 -17.07 6.68
CA ASP A 49 0.94 -16.39 7.39
C ASP A 49 1.19 -14.87 7.28
N ILE A 50 0.46 -14.21 6.37
CA ILE A 50 0.74 -12.83 5.96
C ILE A 50 -0.32 -11.90 6.55
N HIS A 51 0.14 -10.91 7.32
CA HIS A 51 -0.69 -9.87 7.93
C HIS A 51 -0.33 -8.51 7.33
N TYR A 52 -1.30 -7.91 6.64
CA TYR A 52 -1.17 -6.63 5.95
C TYR A 52 -1.87 -5.54 6.77
N TYR A 53 -1.10 -4.58 7.29
CA TYR A 53 -1.61 -3.51 8.15
C TYR A 53 -1.84 -2.24 7.34
N SER A 54 -3.03 -1.67 7.43
CA SER A 54 -3.36 -0.41 6.77
C SER A 54 -4.38 0.37 7.58
N SER A 55 -4.36 1.68 7.41
CA SER A 55 -5.27 2.60 8.08
C SER A 55 -6.44 2.95 7.18
N GLU A 56 -7.63 3.11 7.75
CA GLU A 56 -8.81 3.55 7.00
C GLU A 56 -8.95 5.07 7.06
N ILE A 57 -9.38 5.68 5.96
CA ILE A 57 -9.69 7.11 5.95
C ILE A 57 -11.04 7.35 6.60
N ARG A 58 -11.06 8.28 7.56
CA ARG A 58 -12.27 8.70 8.26
C ARG A 58 -12.44 10.21 8.22
N LEU A 59 -13.64 10.65 7.91
CA LEU A 59 -14.05 12.05 8.08
C LEU A 59 -14.34 12.30 9.57
N PRO A 60 -13.78 13.35 10.18
CA PRO A 60 -14.17 13.77 11.52
C PRO A 60 -15.65 14.12 11.60
N ASN A 61 -16.28 13.88 12.76
CA ASN A 61 -17.67 14.27 12.97
C ASN A 61 -17.83 15.79 12.81
N GLY A 62 -18.84 16.23 12.06
CA GLY A 62 -19.11 17.65 11.82
C GLY A 62 -18.14 18.35 10.86
N TYR A 63 -17.22 17.62 10.23
CA TYR A 63 -16.33 18.18 9.20
C TYR A 63 -16.95 18.04 7.81
N THR A 64 -17.16 19.18 7.14
CA THR A 64 -17.55 19.25 5.73
C THR A 64 -16.32 19.61 4.88
N PRO A 65 -15.62 18.63 4.30
CA PRO A 65 -14.54 18.87 3.36
C PRO A 65 -15.01 19.59 2.09
N SER A 66 -14.08 20.29 1.42
CA SER A 66 -14.31 20.81 0.07
C SER A 66 -14.47 19.69 -0.96
N ASP A 67 -15.05 20.01 -2.11
CA ASP A 67 -15.24 19.07 -3.23
C ASP A 67 -13.91 18.43 -3.68
N GLU A 68 -12.83 19.21 -3.68
CA GLU A 68 -11.49 18.72 -4.01
C GLU A 68 -11.00 17.65 -3.03
N ILE A 69 -11.14 17.92 -1.72
CA ILE A 69 -10.76 16.97 -0.67
C ILE A 69 -11.63 15.72 -0.76
N MET A 70 -12.93 15.87 -1.00
CA MET A 70 -13.84 14.73 -1.16
C MET A 70 -13.51 13.89 -2.38
N SER A 71 -13.19 14.51 -3.51
CA SER A 71 -12.72 13.80 -4.71
C SER A 71 -11.47 12.97 -4.40
N HIS A 72 -10.53 13.52 -3.62
CA HIS A 72 -9.36 12.78 -3.18
C HIS A 72 -9.71 11.59 -2.28
N VAL A 73 -10.58 11.80 -1.28
CA VAL A 73 -11.06 10.73 -0.38
C VAL A 73 -11.75 9.62 -1.16
N GLU A 74 -12.62 9.96 -2.11
CA GLU A 74 -13.31 8.99 -2.95
C GLU A 74 -12.35 8.23 -3.87
N SER A 75 -11.28 8.87 -4.36
CA SER A 75 -10.23 8.17 -5.11
C SER A 75 -9.55 7.09 -4.27
N ILE A 76 -9.29 7.35 -2.98
CA ILE A 76 -8.66 6.39 -2.06
C ILE A 76 -9.64 5.26 -1.70
N ARG A 77 -10.92 5.59 -1.48
CA ARG A 77 -11.97 4.59 -1.24
C ARG A 77 -12.19 3.68 -2.44
N SER A 78 -12.25 4.26 -3.65
CA SER A 78 -12.38 3.51 -4.91
C SER A 78 -11.22 2.55 -5.10
N TYR A 79 -10.00 3.02 -4.83
CA TYR A 79 -8.81 2.17 -4.85
C TYR A 79 -8.88 1.02 -3.83
N SER A 80 -9.20 1.34 -2.57
CA SER A 80 -9.26 0.37 -1.47
C SER A 80 -10.27 -0.74 -1.75
N ARG A 81 -11.40 -0.39 -2.40
CA ARG A 81 -12.42 -1.35 -2.87
C ARG A 81 -11.90 -2.37 -3.88
N LYS A 82 -10.80 -2.09 -4.58
CA LYS A 82 -10.15 -3.04 -5.51
C LYS A 82 -8.99 -3.79 -4.83
N TRP A 83 -8.15 -3.06 -4.10
CA TRP A 83 -6.93 -3.60 -3.50
C TRP A 83 -7.21 -4.60 -2.37
N VAL A 84 -8.10 -4.27 -1.43
CA VAL A 84 -8.35 -5.13 -0.27
C VAL A 84 -8.93 -6.49 -0.67
N PRO A 85 -9.92 -6.58 -1.59
CA PRO A 85 -10.34 -7.87 -2.12
C PRO A 85 -9.21 -8.64 -2.81
N ASN A 86 -8.35 -7.96 -3.57
CA ASN A 86 -7.21 -8.60 -4.22
C ASN A 86 -6.23 -9.25 -3.22
N LEU A 87 -5.98 -8.61 -2.07
CA LEU A 87 -5.21 -9.20 -0.97
C LEU A 87 -5.90 -10.42 -0.37
N LYS A 88 -7.19 -10.32 -0.08
CA LYS A 88 -7.97 -11.42 0.52
C LYS A 88 -8.04 -12.65 -0.40
N LEU A 89 -8.20 -12.45 -1.71
CA LEU A 89 -8.15 -13.54 -2.71
C LEU A 89 -6.81 -14.29 -2.72
N GLN A 90 -5.76 -13.68 -2.21
CA GLN A 90 -4.43 -14.28 -2.08
C GLN A 90 -4.19 -14.86 -0.68
N ASN A 91 -5.22 -15.08 0.15
CA ASN A 91 -5.07 -15.55 1.53
C ASN A 91 -4.14 -14.64 2.37
N ILE A 92 -4.22 -13.32 2.18
CA ILE A 92 -3.52 -12.33 3.00
C ILE A 92 -4.53 -11.74 3.98
N THR A 93 -4.20 -11.79 5.28
CA THR A 93 -5.02 -11.21 6.34
C THR A 93 -4.87 -9.70 6.33
N TYR A 94 -5.94 -8.97 6.00
CA TYR A 94 -5.97 -7.51 6.07
C TYR A 94 -6.35 -7.04 7.48
N VAL A 95 -5.43 -6.34 8.15
CA VAL A 95 -5.58 -5.82 9.51
C VAL A 95 -5.78 -4.31 9.46
N LYS A 96 -6.91 -3.86 10.03
CA LYS A 96 -7.22 -2.43 10.19
C LYS A 96 -6.45 -1.89 11.40
N ALA A 97 -5.40 -1.09 11.14
CA ALA A 97 -4.48 -0.60 12.17
C ALA A 97 -4.88 0.77 12.77
N GLY A 98 -6.05 1.31 12.41
CA GLY A 98 -6.54 2.60 12.90
C GLY A 98 -7.16 3.46 11.81
N TYR A 99 -7.35 4.75 12.12
CA TYR A 99 -7.98 5.71 11.23
C TYR A 99 -7.08 6.90 10.91
N LEU A 100 -6.96 7.24 9.63
CA LEU A 100 -6.43 8.52 9.17
C LEU A 100 -7.57 9.53 9.11
N LYS A 101 -7.56 10.52 10.00
CA LYS A 101 -8.57 11.58 10.04
C LYS A 101 -8.26 12.63 8.98
N VAL A 102 -9.22 12.87 8.08
CA VAL A 102 -9.11 13.94 7.07
C VAL A 102 -9.13 15.29 7.78
N LYS A 103 -8.17 16.15 7.45
CA LYS A 103 -8.11 17.53 7.90
C LYS A 103 -7.65 18.42 6.74
N SER A 104 -8.24 19.59 6.61
CA SER A 104 -7.66 20.67 5.82
C SER A 104 -6.46 21.23 6.59
N THR A 105 -5.25 21.03 6.08
CA THR A 105 -4.03 21.62 6.64
C THR A 105 -3.30 22.41 5.58
N LYS A 106 -2.45 23.35 6.02
CA LYS A 106 -1.48 24.03 5.15
C LYS A 106 -0.63 22.98 4.40
N PRO A 107 -0.15 23.28 3.18
CA PRO A 107 0.68 22.37 2.40
C PRO A 107 1.83 21.83 3.25
N CYS A 108 2.08 20.53 3.10
CA CYS A 108 3.11 19.83 3.85
C CYS A 108 4.48 20.46 3.53
N GLN A 109 5.08 21.15 4.49
CA GLN A 109 6.49 21.56 4.41
C GLN A 109 7.34 20.34 4.77
N VAL A 110 7.56 19.45 3.80
CA VAL A 110 8.31 18.20 4.02
C VAL A 110 9.80 18.51 4.10
N ASN A 111 10.44 18.14 5.21
CA ASN A 111 11.91 17.96 5.30
C ASN A 111 12.31 17.01 6.44
N ARG A 112 11.59 15.90 6.65
CA ARG A 112 12.10 14.81 7.50
C ARG A 112 11.74 13.46 6.91
N ALA A 113 12.72 12.82 6.28
CA ALA A 113 12.67 11.39 6.03
C ALA A 113 12.71 10.66 7.37
N VAL A 114 11.70 9.86 7.66
CA VAL A 114 11.74 8.94 8.81
C VAL A 114 12.34 7.64 8.29
N SER A 115 13.62 7.41 8.58
CA SER A 115 14.27 6.14 8.29
C SER A 115 13.85 5.13 9.35
N ALA A 116 13.00 4.17 8.97
CA ALA A 116 12.80 2.98 9.78
C ALA A 116 14.11 2.17 9.77
N VAL A 117 14.71 1.96 10.94
CA VAL A 117 15.92 1.13 11.07
C VAL A 117 15.47 -0.32 11.10
N ALA A 118 15.71 -1.05 10.01
CA ALA A 118 15.53 -2.50 9.96
C ALA A 118 16.89 -3.18 10.19
N SER A 119 16.91 -4.23 11.00
CA SER A 119 18.10 -5.04 11.29
C SER A 119 18.64 -5.74 10.03
N GLU A 120 17.75 -6.05 9.09
CA GLU A 120 18.05 -6.66 7.80
C GLU A 120 17.14 -6.07 6.72
N THR A 121 17.67 -5.82 5.53
CA THR A 121 16.91 -5.28 4.39
C THR A 121 17.00 -6.23 3.20
N ILE A 122 15.86 -6.70 2.71
CA ILE A 122 15.78 -7.47 1.48
C ILE A 122 15.45 -6.50 0.34
N THR A 123 16.35 -6.38 -0.63
CA THR A 123 16.12 -5.57 -1.83
C THR A 123 15.48 -6.43 -2.92
N ILE A 124 14.30 -6.01 -3.40
CA ILE A 124 13.58 -6.70 -4.48
C ILE A 124 13.91 -6.01 -5.81
N PRO A 125 14.51 -6.71 -6.79
CA PRO A 125 14.80 -6.10 -8.09
C PRO A 125 13.53 -5.64 -8.81
N ALA A 126 13.63 -4.54 -9.57
CA ALA A 126 12.51 -4.03 -10.35
C ALA A 126 11.98 -5.06 -11.36
N ALA A 127 12.88 -5.84 -11.99
CA ALA A 127 12.49 -6.91 -12.91
C ALA A 127 11.62 -7.98 -12.23
N LYS A 128 12.00 -8.42 -11.02
CA LYS A 128 11.22 -9.37 -10.23
C LYS A 128 9.88 -8.76 -9.83
N THR A 129 9.88 -7.50 -9.40
CA THR A 129 8.66 -6.76 -9.03
C THR A 129 7.64 -6.69 -10.18
N LYS A 130 8.10 -6.52 -11.42
CA LYS A 130 7.22 -6.49 -12.61
C LYS A 130 6.52 -7.82 -12.89
N GLN A 131 7.16 -8.95 -12.62
CA GLN A 131 6.63 -10.29 -12.95
C GLN A 131 5.31 -10.60 -12.24
N TYR A 132 5.02 -9.92 -11.13
CA TYR A 132 3.81 -10.13 -10.32
C TYR A 132 2.76 -9.04 -10.54
N LEU A 133 3.01 -8.09 -11.44
CA LEU A 133 1.99 -7.15 -11.90
C LEU A 133 1.02 -7.92 -12.80
N LYS A 134 -0.28 -7.70 -12.57
CA LYS A 134 -1.36 -8.40 -13.25
C LYS A 134 -2.15 -7.46 -14.15
#